data_AF-A0A934SDY3-F1
#
_entry.id   AF-A0A934SDY3-F1
#
_cell.length_a   1.000
_cell.length_b   1.000
_cell.length_c   1.000
_cell.angle_alpha   90.00
_cell.angle_beta   90.00
_cell.angle_gamma   90.00
#
_symmetry.space_group_name_H-M   'P 1'
#
loop_
_entity.id
_entity.type
_entity.pdbx_description
1 polymer ?
#
loop_
_entity_poly.entity_id
_entity_poly.type
_entity_poly.pdbx_seq_one_letter_code
_entity_poly.pdbx_strand_id
1 'polypeptide(L)'
;MLEELGDDINAVAARLKAAREALELTKRSFAERAGMSENTYGPFENAIRPLSLEAAKKIRKAHGLTLEFMYFGKIDDLPHRIVAKL
;
A
#
# COMPACT_ATOMS: atom_id res chain seq x y z
N MET A 1 -10.85 9.94 7.22
CA MET A 1 -10.87 8.65 6.49
C MET A 1 -9.52 8.48 5.80
N LEU A 2 -9.09 7.24 5.47
CA LEU A 2 -7.80 6.99 4.80
C LEU A 2 -7.69 7.67 3.41
N GLU A 3 -8.83 7.95 2.79
CA GLU A 3 -9.01 8.68 1.53
C GLU A 3 -8.71 10.19 1.65
N GLU A 4 -8.80 10.76 2.85
CA GLU A 4 -8.60 12.20 3.11
C GLU A 4 -7.15 12.53 3.49
N LEU A 5 -6.34 11.51 3.77
CA LEU A 5 -4.90 11.65 3.97
C LEU A 5 -4.29 11.91 2.58
N GLY A 6 -3.43 12.91 2.43
CA GLY A 6 -2.76 13.21 1.16
C GLY A 6 -1.84 12.08 0.67
N ASP A 7 -0.80 12.42 -0.08
CA ASP A 7 0.20 11.46 -0.58
C ASP A 7 1.54 11.54 0.15
N ASP A 8 1.59 12.22 1.30
CA ASP A 8 2.79 12.29 2.12
C ASP A 8 3.12 10.93 2.78
N ILE A 9 4.36 10.82 3.25
CA ILE A 9 4.90 9.56 3.79
C ILE A 9 4.09 9.00 4.97
N ASN A 10 3.47 9.85 5.79
CA ASN A 10 2.66 9.41 6.92
C ASN A 10 1.31 8.85 6.45
N ALA A 11 0.72 9.47 5.42
CA ALA A 11 -0.49 8.97 4.79
C ALA A 11 -0.28 7.57 4.22
N VAL A 12 0.81 7.37 3.47
CA VAL A 12 1.17 6.06 2.90
C VAL A 12 1.40 5.03 4.02
N ALA A 13 2.17 5.39 5.04
CA ALA A 13 2.44 4.51 6.19
C ALA A 13 1.16 4.09 6.92
N ALA A 14 0.23 5.03 7.15
CA ALA A 14 -1.05 4.76 7.78
C ALA A 14 -1.89 3.77 6.97
N ARG A 15 -1.92 3.88 5.63
CA ARG A 15 -2.63 2.94 4.77
C ARG A 15 -2.00 1.55 4.74
N LEU A 16 -0.67 1.46 4.71
CA LEU A 16 0.05 0.19 4.80
C LEU A 16 -0.28 -0.53 6.12
N LYS A 17 -0.25 0.22 7.24
CA LYS A 17 -0.63 -0.30 8.55
C LYS A 17 -2.07 -0.78 8.59
N ALA A 18 -3.01 0.04 8.13
CA ALA A 18 -4.43 -0.30 8.12
C ALA A 18 -4.72 -1.54 7.27
N ALA A 19 -4.12 -1.65 6.08
CA ALA A 19 -4.28 -2.82 5.22
C ALA A 19 -3.69 -4.09 5.85
N ARG A 20 -2.50 -3.99 6.46
CA ARG A 20 -1.89 -5.12 7.18
C ARG A 20 -2.77 -5.59 8.34
N GLU A 21 -3.30 -4.64 9.12
CA GLU A 21 -4.14 -4.94 10.29
C GLU A 21 -5.48 -5.53 9.87
N ALA A 22 -6.08 -5.06 8.78
CA ALA A 22 -7.28 -5.66 8.19
C ALA A 22 -7.09 -7.10 7.69
N LEU A 23 -5.85 -7.47 7.33
CA LEU A 23 -5.47 -8.85 6.98
C LEU A 23 -5.06 -9.69 8.20
N GLU A 24 -5.09 -9.12 9.41
CA GLU A 24 -4.67 -9.77 10.66
C GLU A 24 -3.23 -10.28 10.64
N LEU A 25 -2.33 -9.59 9.90
CA LEU A 25 -0.94 -10.00 9.74
C LEU A 25 0.01 -9.21 10.65
N THR A 26 1.05 -9.90 11.12
CA THR A 26 2.23 -9.23 11.68
C THR A 26 3.03 -8.53 10.58
N LYS A 27 3.85 -7.52 10.93
CA LYS A 27 4.75 -6.86 9.95
C LYS A 27 5.63 -7.87 9.22
N ARG A 28 6.14 -8.87 9.95
CA ARG A 28 6.91 -9.99 9.40
C ARG A 28 6.12 -10.78 8.36
N SER A 29 4.96 -11.31 8.72
CA SER A 29 4.18 -12.14 7.79
C SER A 29 3.74 -11.36 6.56
N PHE A 30 3.36 -10.10 6.73
CA PHE A 30 2.99 -9.21 5.63
C PHE A 30 4.17 -8.99 4.65
N ALA A 31 5.37 -8.73 5.17
CA ALA A 31 6.58 -8.53 4.38
C ALA A 31 7.02 -9.82 3.67
N GLU A 32 7.05 -10.94 4.38
CA GLU A 32 7.50 -12.24 3.85
C GLU A 32 6.62 -12.73 2.70
N ARG A 33 5.29 -12.57 2.82
CA ARG A 33 4.34 -12.88 1.71
C ARG A 33 4.61 -12.02 0.47
N ALA A 34 5.11 -10.80 0.65
CA ALA A 34 5.53 -9.92 -0.44
C ALA A 34 6.99 -10.16 -0.91
N GLY A 35 7.68 -11.19 -0.41
CA GLY A 35 9.07 -11.47 -0.77
C GLY A 35 10.04 -10.38 -0.29
N MET A 36 9.81 -9.87 0.92
CA MET A 36 10.64 -8.87 1.61
C MET A 36 10.88 -9.29 3.07
N SER A 37 11.96 -8.79 3.67
CA SER A 37 12.18 -8.93 5.11
C SER A 37 11.35 -7.91 5.90
N GLU A 38 11.07 -8.21 7.16
CA GLU A 38 10.47 -7.26 8.10
C GLU A 38 11.29 -5.95 8.20
N ASN A 39 12.62 -6.04 8.19
CA ASN A 39 13.53 -4.87 8.22
C ASN A 39 13.42 -4.00 6.95
N THR A 40 13.08 -4.61 5.81
CA THR A 40 12.82 -3.87 4.57
C THR A 40 11.48 -3.14 4.62
N TYR A 41 10.44 -3.82 5.12
CA TYR A 41 9.08 -3.30 5.17
C TYR A 41 8.85 -2.26 6.27
N GLY A 42 9.41 -2.50 7.45
CA GLY A 42 9.21 -1.68 8.65
C GLY A 42 9.40 -0.17 8.44
N PRO A 43 10.49 0.29 7.77
CA PRO A 43 10.67 1.72 7.47
C PRO A 43 9.56 2.36 6.65
N PHE A 44 8.84 1.59 5.80
CA PHE A 44 7.70 2.10 5.04
C PHE A 44 6.47 2.29 5.94
N GLU A 45 6.10 1.29 6.73
CA GLU A 45 4.94 1.38 7.65
C GLU A 45 5.19 2.33 8.83
N ASN A 46 6.46 2.64 9.14
CA ASN A 46 6.83 3.59 10.21
C ASN A 46 7.05 5.02 9.70
N ALA A 47 6.78 5.31 8.42
CA ALA A 47 7.05 6.62 7.80
C ALA A 47 8.51 7.10 7.91
N ILE A 48 9.48 6.17 8.01
CA ILE A 48 10.91 6.49 8.05
C ILE A 48 11.47 6.66 6.63
N ARG A 49 10.89 5.93 5.65
CA ARG A 49 11.28 5.99 4.25
C ARG A 49 10.06 5.92 3.33
N PRO A 50 10.02 6.69 2.23
CA PRO A 50 8.94 6.58 1.24
C PRO A 50 8.80 5.15 0.70
N LEU A 51 7.57 4.72 0.44
CA LEU A 51 7.31 3.43 -0.19
C LEU A 51 7.87 3.45 -1.62
N SER A 52 8.85 2.60 -1.91
CA SER A 52 9.39 2.48 -3.26
C SER A 52 8.40 1.77 -4.17
N LEU A 53 8.40 2.13 -5.46
CA LEU A 53 7.53 1.49 -6.46
C LEU A 53 7.73 -0.03 -6.52
N GLU A 54 8.99 -0.50 -6.39
CA GLU A 54 9.29 -1.92 -6.38
C GLU A 54 8.70 -2.65 -5.18
N ALA A 55 8.74 -2.05 -3.98
CA ALA A 55 8.08 -2.61 -2.80
C ALA A 55 6.54 -2.58 -2.97
N ALA A 56 5.99 -1.50 -3.53
CA ALA A 56 4.56 -1.40 -3.81
C ALA A 56 4.07 -2.47 -4.80
N LYS A 57 4.81 -2.73 -5.88
CA LYS A 57 4.50 -3.81 -6.84
C LYS A 57 4.49 -5.19 -6.17
N LYS A 58 5.46 -5.44 -5.28
CA LYS A 58 5.53 -6.69 -4.50
C LYS A 58 4.32 -6.84 -3.57
N ILE A 59 3.95 -5.79 -2.86
CA ILE A 59 2.78 -5.76 -1.96
C ILE A 59 1.49 -5.97 -2.77
N ARG A 60 1.33 -5.28 -3.90
CA ARG A 60 0.19 -5.47 -4.81
C ARG A 60 0.06 -6.93 -5.24
N LYS A 61 1.16 -7.56 -5.66
CA LYS A 61 1.16 -8.95 -6.10
C LYS A 61 0.77 -9.93 -4.98
N ALA A 62 1.22 -9.67 -3.75
CA ALA A 62 1.00 -10.57 -2.62
C ALA A 62 -0.37 -10.40 -1.93
N HIS A 63 -0.88 -9.18 -1.87
CA HIS A 63 -2.03 -8.82 -1.03
C HIS A 63 -3.18 -8.16 -1.81
N GLY A 64 -3.03 -7.93 -3.12
CA GLY A 64 -4.06 -7.30 -3.94
C GLY A 64 -4.22 -5.78 -3.73
N LEU A 65 -3.37 -5.14 -2.92
CA LEU A 65 -3.43 -3.70 -2.67
C LEU A 65 -3.03 -2.92 -3.92
N THR A 66 -3.93 -2.10 -4.45
CA THR A 66 -3.65 -1.26 -5.62
C THR A 66 -2.63 -0.17 -5.29
N LEU A 67 -1.89 0.30 -6.30
CA LEU A 67 -0.95 1.40 -6.10
C LEU A 67 -1.71 2.68 -5.72
N GLU A 68 -2.88 2.86 -6.32
CA GLU A 68 -3.82 3.95 -6.13
C GLU A 68 -4.26 4.04 -4.66
N PHE A 69 -4.60 2.90 -4.05
CA PHE A 69 -4.91 2.86 -2.62
C PHE A 69 -3.67 3.18 -1.79
N MET A 70 -2.54 2.51 -2.02
CA MET A 70 -1.34 2.70 -1.19
C MET A 70 -0.83 4.14 -1.21
N TYR A 71 -0.76 4.77 -2.39
CA TYR A 71 -0.22 6.12 -2.55
C TYR A 71 -1.26 7.23 -2.37
N PHE A 72 -2.51 7.03 -2.78
CA PHE A 72 -3.52 8.11 -2.83
C PHE A 72 -4.81 7.79 -2.07
N GLY A 73 -4.94 6.62 -1.46
CA GLY A 73 -6.11 6.24 -0.68
C GLY A 73 -7.35 5.95 -1.52
N LYS A 74 -7.21 5.93 -2.86
CA LYS A 74 -8.34 5.67 -3.76
C LYS A 74 -8.71 4.19 -3.74
N ILE A 75 -9.97 3.93 -3.45
CA ILE A 75 -10.58 2.59 -3.45
C ILE A 75 -11.32 2.28 -4.76
N ASP A 76 -11.64 3.31 -5.54
CA ASP A 76 -12.43 3.18 -6.77
C ASP A 76 -11.54 3.14 -8.03
N ASP A 77 -12.01 2.40 -9.03
CA ASP A 77 -11.34 2.18 -10.31
C ASP A 77 -11.50 3.33 -11.32
N LEU A 78 -10.78 3.18 -12.44
CA LEU A 78 -10.68 4.11 -13.56
C LEU A 78 -12.06 4.69 -13.99
N PRO A 79 -12.18 6.01 -14.25
CA PRO A 79 -13.43 6.61 -14.67
C PRO A 79 -14.04 5.91 -15.90
N HIS A 80 -15.33 5.57 -15.85
CA HIS A 80 -16.02 4.80 -16.90
C HIS A 80 -15.83 5.36 -18.33
N ARG A 81 -15.76 6.68 -18.49
CA ARG A 81 -15.51 7.34 -19.77
C ARG A 81 -14.18 6.97 -20.43
N ILE A 82 -13.20 6.54 -19.63
CA ILE A 82 -11.88 6.09 -20.08
C ILE A 82 -11.95 4.59 -20.39
N VAL A 83 -12.59 3.80 -19.53
CA VAL A 83 -12.79 2.35 -19.75
C VAL A 83 -13.48 2.09 -21.09
N ALA A 84 -14.48 2.90 -21.46
CA ALA A 84 -15.19 2.77 -22.74
C ALA A 84 -14.31 3.05 -23.99
N LYS A 85 -13.06 3.48 -23.82
CA LYS A 85 -12.12 3.84 -24.90
C LYS A 85 -10.88 2.93 -24.97
N LEU A 86 -10.74 1.96 -24.08
CA LEU A 86 -9.67 0.96 -24.07
C LEU A 86 -10.22 -0.37 -24.61
#